data_AF-A0A1I7IV81-F1
#
_entry.id   AF-A0A1I7IV81-F1
#
_cell.length_a   1.000
_cell.length_b   1.000
_cell.length_c   1.000
_cell.angle_alpha   90.00
_cell.angle_beta   90.00
_cell.angle_gamma   90.00
#
_symmetry.space_group_name_H-M   'P 1'
#
loop_
_entity.id
_entity.type
_entity.pdbx_description
1 polymer ?
#
loop_
_entity_poly.entity_id
_entity_poly.type
_entity_poly.pdbx_seq_one_letter_code
_entity_poly.pdbx_strand_id
1 'polypeptide(L)'
;MHTETRTVKKEHASVREKITKCQNLMEKLGKKQASIVNLKDAAGLSSDDCYEIVSVETENLSGIYYEDRYLPYRDTEFEKIESLHSGAETIVEKIGEIIDKLSEHIDYLIENELYYYEEEEYTVMDAEDYQH
;
A
#
# COMPACT_ATOMS: atom_id res chain seq x y z
N MET A 1 -29.61 -24.61 31.67
CA MET A 1 -29.20 -23.84 30.46
C MET A 1 -29.63 -22.38 30.57
N HIS A 2 -28.69 -21.44 30.41
CA HIS A 2 -28.95 -19.99 30.33
C HIS A 2 -28.16 -19.32 29.20
N THR A 3 -28.62 -18.16 28.74
CA THR A 3 -27.97 -17.38 27.68
C THR A 3 -27.06 -16.32 28.28
N GLU A 4 -25.83 -16.24 27.81
CA GLU A 4 -24.87 -15.19 28.17
C GLU A 4 -24.48 -14.39 26.92
N THR A 5 -24.08 -13.13 27.12
CA THR A 5 -23.63 -12.24 26.04
C THR A 5 -22.15 -11.96 26.20
N ARG A 6 -21.39 -12.06 25.10
CA ARG A 6 -19.98 -11.64 25.05
C ARG A 6 -19.76 -10.60 23.96
N THR A 7 -18.87 -9.65 24.22
CA THR A 7 -18.40 -8.71 23.20
C THR A 7 -17.25 -9.33 22.41
N VAL A 8 -17.40 -9.41 21.09
CA VAL A 8 -16.39 -9.96 20.17
C VAL A 8 -15.87 -8.84 19.28
N LYS A 9 -14.54 -8.74 19.18
CA LYS A 9 -13.87 -7.83 18.25
C LYS A 9 -13.85 -8.47 16.85
N LYS A 10 -14.44 -7.80 15.87
CA LYS A 10 -14.51 -8.24 14.47
C LYS A 10 -13.94 -7.19 13.53
N GLU A 11 -13.65 -7.59 12.30
CA GLU A 11 -13.07 -6.72 11.27
C GLU A 11 -14.10 -6.29 10.22
N HIS A 12 -14.06 -5.03 9.82
CA HIS A 12 -14.74 -4.58 8.63
C HIS A 12 -14.03 -5.15 7.39
N ALA A 13 -14.67 -6.11 6.72
CA ALA A 13 -14.12 -6.76 5.52
C ALA A 13 -13.74 -5.76 4.41
N SER A 14 -14.52 -4.68 4.25
CA SER A 14 -14.23 -3.61 3.28
C SER A 14 -12.96 -2.82 3.64
N VAL A 15 -12.69 -2.58 4.92
CA VAL A 15 -11.47 -1.91 5.38
C VAL A 15 -10.26 -2.83 5.22
N ARG A 16 -10.41 -4.12 5.55
CA ARG A 16 -9.40 -5.15 5.30
C ARG A 16 -8.99 -5.21 3.83
N GLU A 17 -9.96 -5.16 2.91
CA GLU A 17 -9.69 -5.15 1.47
C GLU A 17 -8.89 -3.91 1.04
N LYS A 18 -9.21 -2.72 1.58
CA LYS A 18 -8.45 -1.48 1.33
C LYS A 18 -7.00 -1.61 1.81
N ILE A 19 -6.78 -2.15 3.01
CA ILE A 19 -5.44 -2.41 3.54
C ILE A 19 -4.66 -3.34 2.61
N THR A 20 -5.26 -4.44 2.18
CA THR A 20 -4.64 -5.39 1.24
C THR A 20 -4.28 -4.72 -0.09
N LYS A 21 -5.14 -3.85 -0.63
CA LYS A 21 -4.85 -3.09 -1.85
C LYS A 21 -3.65 -2.16 -1.66
N CYS A 22 -3.55 -1.47 -0.52
CA CYS A 22 -2.42 -0.60 -0.20
C CYS A 22 -1.11 -1.40 -0.07
N GLN A 23 -1.13 -2.53 0.64
CA GLN A 23 0.04 -3.41 0.79
C GLN A 23 0.53 -3.96 -0.57
N ASN A 24 -0.40 -4.41 -1.43
CA ASN A 24 -0.08 -4.87 -2.78
C ASN A 24 0.52 -3.75 -3.65
N LEU A 25 0.06 -2.51 -3.47
CA LEU A 25 0.61 -1.36 -4.18
C LEU A 25 2.02 -1.04 -3.69
N MET A 26 2.25 -1.04 -2.37
CA MET A 26 3.59 -0.86 -1.78
C MET A 26 4.58 -1.92 -2.29
N GLU A 27 4.18 -3.19 -2.37
CA GLU A 27 5.05 -4.26 -2.89
C GLU A 27 5.43 -4.02 -4.37
N LYS A 28 4.47 -3.63 -5.21
CA LYS A 28 4.73 -3.31 -6.61
C LYS A 28 5.68 -2.12 -6.75
N LEU A 29 5.46 -1.07 -5.96
CA LEU A 29 6.29 0.12 -5.92
C LEU A 29 7.72 -0.20 -5.45
N GLY A 30 7.88 -0.99 -4.39
CA GLY A 30 9.20 -1.41 -3.90
C GLY A 30 9.98 -2.23 -4.94
N LYS A 31 9.32 -3.13 -5.68
CA LYS A 31 9.95 -3.88 -6.79
C LYS A 31 10.42 -2.95 -7.92
N LYS A 32 9.61 -1.94 -8.27
CA LYS A 32 9.98 -0.93 -9.26
C LYS A 32 11.17 -0.09 -8.78
N GLN A 33 11.15 0.38 -7.54
CA GLN A 33 12.25 1.14 -6.94
C GLN A 33 13.56 0.35 -6.99
N ALA A 34 13.55 -0.93 -6.59
CA ALA A 34 14.73 -1.79 -6.66
C ALA A 34 15.24 -1.99 -8.11
N SER A 35 14.32 -2.09 -9.07
CA SER A 35 14.67 -2.20 -10.50
C SER A 35 15.37 -0.94 -11.00
N ILE A 36 14.87 0.24 -10.62
CA ILE A 36 15.47 1.54 -10.97
C ILE A 36 16.85 1.70 -10.33
N VAL A 37 17.02 1.31 -9.06
CA VAL A 37 18.33 1.32 -8.38
C VAL A 37 19.32 0.40 -9.10
N ASN A 38 18.92 -0.84 -9.42
CA ASN A 38 19.78 -1.77 -10.16
C ASN A 38 20.18 -1.23 -11.54
N LEU A 39 19.30 -0.51 -12.22
CA LEU A 39 19.58 0.15 -13.49
C LEU A 39 20.51 1.35 -13.32
N LYS A 40 20.37 2.14 -12.25
CA LYS A 40 21.29 3.24 -11.90
C LYS A 40 22.72 2.72 -11.73
N ASP A 41 22.85 1.56 -11.11
CA ASP A 41 24.14 0.95 -10.76
C ASP A 41 24.74 0.09 -11.90
N ALA A 42 23.97 -0.18 -12.96
CA ALA A 42 24.42 -0.93 -14.13
C ALA A 42 25.37 -0.08 -15.00
N ALA A 43 26.67 -0.33 -14.89
CA ALA A 43 27.67 0.30 -15.75
C ALA A 43 27.46 -0.07 -17.23
N GLY A 44 27.35 0.93 -18.11
CA GLY A 44 27.36 0.75 -19.57
C GLY A 44 26.03 0.96 -20.31
N LEU A 45 24.97 1.44 -19.64
CA LEU A 45 23.75 1.88 -20.32
C LEU A 45 23.97 3.23 -21.02
N SER A 46 23.39 3.39 -22.22
CA SER A 46 23.45 4.67 -22.94
C SER A 46 22.47 5.68 -22.33
N SER A 47 22.75 6.98 -22.49
CA SER A 47 21.85 8.02 -21.98
C SER A 47 20.42 7.92 -22.55
N ASP A 48 20.27 7.37 -23.75
CA ASP A 48 18.99 7.25 -24.46
C ASP A 48 18.14 6.10 -23.90
N ASP A 49 18.76 4.92 -23.68
CA ASP A 49 18.09 3.76 -23.04
C ASP A 49 17.56 4.15 -21.66
N CYS A 50 18.32 5.00 -20.99
CA CYS A 50 18.07 5.48 -19.65
C CYS A 50 16.94 6.52 -19.58
N TYR A 51 16.86 7.43 -20.55
CA TYR A 51 15.73 8.36 -20.67
C TYR A 51 14.42 7.62 -20.98
N GLU A 52 14.47 6.62 -21.86
CA GLU A 52 13.32 5.79 -22.20
C GLU A 52 12.79 5.06 -20.96
N ILE A 53 13.66 4.48 -20.14
CA ILE A 53 13.25 3.80 -18.90
C ILE A 53 12.64 4.78 -17.88
N VAL A 54 13.28 5.93 -17.66
CA VAL A 54 12.76 6.98 -16.76
C VAL A 54 11.39 7.47 -17.23
N SER A 55 11.21 7.67 -18.54
CA SER A 55 9.93 8.09 -19.12
C SER A 55 8.83 7.04 -18.94
N VAL A 56 9.13 5.78 -19.23
CA VAL A 56 8.19 4.65 -19.10
C VAL A 56 7.81 4.41 -17.63
N GLU A 57 8.76 4.48 -16.71
CA GLU A 57 8.50 4.30 -15.28
C GLU A 57 7.71 5.46 -14.68
N THR A 58 7.98 6.70 -15.10
CA THR A 58 7.16 7.87 -14.74
C THR A 58 5.73 7.74 -15.29
N GLU A 59 5.56 7.27 -16.52
CA GLU A 59 4.22 7.03 -17.08
C GLU A 59 3.47 5.94 -16.28
N ASN A 60 4.15 4.85 -15.93
CA ASN A 60 3.59 3.80 -15.07
C ASN A 60 3.20 4.32 -13.68
N LEU A 61 3.97 5.25 -13.09
CA LEU A 61 3.63 5.90 -11.82
C LEU A 61 2.47 6.89 -11.98
N SER A 62 2.39 7.62 -13.09
CA SER A 62 1.28 8.53 -13.38
C SER A 62 -0.07 7.82 -13.59
N GLY A 63 -0.04 6.51 -13.89
CA GLY A 63 -1.22 5.65 -13.97
C GLY A 63 -1.72 5.10 -12.62
N ILE A 64 -1.07 5.43 -11.50
CA ILE A 64 -1.49 4.99 -10.17
C ILE A 64 -2.50 5.99 -9.62
N TYR A 65 -3.75 5.55 -9.48
CA TYR A 65 -4.84 6.33 -8.88
C TYR A 65 -4.90 6.08 -7.37
N TYR A 66 -5.07 7.15 -6.58
CA TYR A 66 -5.42 7.10 -5.17
C TYR A 66 -6.75 7.83 -4.96
N GLU A 67 -7.78 7.15 -4.43
CA GLU A 67 -9.10 7.75 -4.13
C GLU A 67 -9.69 8.58 -5.28
N ASP A 68 -9.69 8.06 -6.51
CA ASP A 68 -10.15 8.77 -7.73
C ASP A 68 -9.40 10.08 -8.05
N ARG A 69 -8.27 10.35 -7.38
CA ARG A 69 -7.37 11.47 -7.66
C ARG A 69 -6.20 11.00 -8.52
N TYR A 70 -6.02 11.68 -9.65
CA TYR A 70 -4.86 11.54 -10.51
C TYR A 70 -3.63 12.10 -9.80
N LEU A 71 -2.61 11.25 -9.58
CA LEU A 71 -1.33 11.70 -9.06
C LEU A 71 -0.54 12.35 -10.23
N PRO A 72 -0.35 13.68 -10.23
CA PRO A 72 0.04 14.45 -11.41
C PRO A 72 1.56 14.42 -11.64
N TYR A 73 2.13 13.24 -11.92
CA TYR A 73 3.58 13.10 -12.11
C TYR A 73 4.05 13.42 -13.54
N ARG A 74 3.17 13.86 -14.45
CA ARG A 74 3.49 13.90 -15.88
C ARG A 74 4.02 15.23 -16.43
N ASP A 75 3.67 16.40 -15.88
CA ASP A 75 3.80 17.63 -16.69
C ASP A 75 4.77 18.72 -16.19
N THR A 76 5.33 18.67 -14.98
CA THR A 76 6.27 19.75 -14.53
C THR A 76 7.44 19.33 -13.64
N GLU A 77 7.38 18.24 -12.87
CA GLU A 77 8.47 17.89 -11.93
C GLU A 77 9.71 17.28 -12.60
N PHE A 78 9.57 16.71 -13.80
CA PHE A 78 10.67 16.04 -14.52
C PHE A 78 11.26 16.84 -15.68
N GLU A 79 10.79 18.07 -15.94
CA GLU A 79 11.39 18.96 -16.96
C GLU A 79 12.83 19.38 -16.63
N LYS A 80 13.35 19.04 -15.44
CA LYS A 80 14.71 19.35 -14.96
C LYS A 80 15.57 18.13 -14.67
N ILE A 81 15.32 16.98 -15.31
CA ILE A 81 16.26 15.86 -15.21
C ILE A 81 17.50 16.16 -16.07
N GLU A 82 18.57 16.66 -15.44
CA GLU A 82 19.84 16.97 -16.12
C GLU A 82 20.63 15.70 -16.48
N SER A 83 20.34 14.56 -15.83
CA SER A 83 21.00 13.28 -16.07
C SER A 83 20.15 12.07 -15.64
N LEU A 84 20.44 10.89 -16.19
CA LEU A 84 19.87 9.62 -15.73
C LEU A 84 19.98 9.44 -14.22
N HIS A 85 21.15 9.73 -13.66
CA HIS A 85 21.41 9.52 -12.24
C HIS A 85 20.46 10.36 -11.38
N SER A 86 20.33 11.65 -11.70
CA SER A 86 19.39 12.55 -11.03
C SER A 86 17.92 12.12 -11.24
N GLY A 87 17.56 11.67 -12.45
CA GLY A 87 16.18 11.24 -12.74
C GLY A 87 15.78 9.97 -12.00
N ALA A 88 16.68 8.99 -11.96
CA ALA A 88 16.51 7.76 -11.21
C ALA A 88 16.42 8.04 -9.70
N GLU A 89 17.25 8.95 -9.16
CA GLU A 89 17.17 9.36 -7.76
C GLU A 89 15.85 10.04 -7.42
N THR A 90 15.38 10.96 -8.26
CA THR A 90 14.07 11.61 -8.05
C THR A 90 12.93 10.59 -8.07
N ILE A 91 12.92 9.64 -9.01
CA ILE A 91 11.87 8.60 -9.05
C ILE A 91 11.94 7.71 -7.81
N VAL A 92 13.15 7.29 -7.40
CA VAL A 92 13.34 6.47 -6.20
C VAL A 92 12.85 7.19 -4.95
N GLU A 93 13.14 8.48 -4.81
CA GLU A 93 12.65 9.33 -3.71
C GLU A 93 11.12 9.42 -3.72
N LYS A 94 10.51 9.70 -4.89
CA LYS A 94 9.05 9.81 -5.01
C LYS A 94 8.33 8.49 -4.73
N ILE A 95 8.89 7.36 -5.16
CA ILE A 95 8.35 6.05 -4.80
C ILE A 95 8.39 5.87 -3.27
N GLY A 96 9.48 6.28 -2.62
CA GLY A 96 9.61 6.29 -1.16
C GLY A 96 8.51 7.10 -0.48
N GLU A 97 8.30 8.36 -0.90
CA GLU A 97 7.25 9.24 -0.36
C GLU A 97 5.84 8.62 -0.48
N ILE A 98 5.55 7.91 -1.59
CA ILE A 98 4.26 7.25 -1.79
C ILE A 98 4.11 6.04 -0.85
N ILE A 99 5.17 5.23 -0.71
CA ILE A 99 5.18 4.09 0.21
C ILE A 99 4.95 4.55 1.64
N ASP A 100 5.60 5.64 2.07
CA ASP A 100 5.43 6.20 3.41
C ASP A 100 3.98 6.64 3.66
N LYS A 101 3.38 7.38 2.72
CA LYS A 101 1.96 7.80 2.82
C LYS A 101 0.99 6.62 2.86
N LEU A 102 1.26 5.56 2.08
CA LEU A 102 0.45 4.34 2.11
C LEU A 102 0.58 3.62 3.45
N SER A 103 1.78 3.61 4.05
CA SER A 103 2.00 3.05 5.39
C SER A 103 1.21 3.82 6.45
N GLU A 104 1.30 5.15 6.47
CA GLU A 104 0.54 5.99 7.40
C GLU A 104 -0.97 5.78 7.27
N HIS A 105 -1.47 5.65 6.04
CA HIS A 105 -2.89 5.37 5.80
C HIS A 105 -3.31 3.97 6.28
N ILE A 106 -2.48 2.95 6.09
CA ILE A 106 -2.73 1.60 6.61
C ILE A 106 -2.82 1.64 8.14
N ASP A 107 -1.86 2.31 8.80
CA ASP A 107 -1.84 2.43 10.26
C ASP A 107 -3.12 3.13 10.76
N TYR A 108 -3.53 4.22 10.11
CA TYR A 108 -4.79 4.89 10.39
C TYR A 108 -6.00 3.95 10.27
N LEU A 109 -6.09 3.19 9.17
CA LEU A 109 -7.20 2.24 8.95
C LEU A 109 -7.21 1.16 10.02
N ILE A 110 -6.05 0.62 10.43
CA ILE A 110 -5.96 -0.42 11.46
C ILE A 110 -6.40 0.10 12.83
N GLU A 111 -5.94 1.30 13.20
CA GLU A 111 -6.19 1.89 14.51
C GLU A 111 -7.64 2.39 14.67
N ASN A 112 -8.20 2.98 13.62
CA ASN A 112 -9.44 3.76 13.73
C ASN A 112 -10.65 3.09 13.07
N GLU A 113 -10.45 2.26 12.04
CA GLU A 113 -11.56 1.80 11.18
C GLU A 113 -11.66 0.28 11.06
N LEU A 114 -10.57 -0.48 11.25
CA LEU A 114 -10.56 -1.89 10.91
C LEU A 114 -11.48 -2.70 11.81
N TYR A 115 -11.58 -2.34 13.08
CA TYR A 115 -12.27 -3.16 14.07
C TYR A 115 -13.56 -2.55 14.57
N TYR A 116 -14.58 -3.39 14.71
CA TYR A 116 -15.82 -3.11 15.43
C TYR A 116 -16.08 -4.16 16.51
N TYR A 117 -16.95 -3.84 17.46
CA TYR A 117 -17.34 -4.73 18.53
C TYR A 117 -18.79 -5.16 18.33
N GLU A 118 -19.02 -6.47 18.27
CA GLU A 118 -20.34 -7.07 18.13
C GLU A 118 -20.66 -7.88 19.39
N GLU A 119 -21.91 -7.81 19.86
CA GLU A 119 -22.39 -8.66 20.95
C GLU A 119 -22.88 -9.99 20.37
N GLU A 120 -22.33 -11.09 20.87
CA GLU A 120 -22.75 -12.45 20.50
C GLU A 120 -23.38 -13.14 21.72
N GLU A 121 -24.58 -13.69 21.52
CA GLU A 121 -25.22 -14.56 22.51
C GLU A 121 -24.72 -16.01 22.36
N TYR A 122 -24.46 -16.67 23.47
CA TYR A 122 -24.15 -18.09 23.52
C TYR A 122 -24.89 -18.76 24.68
N THR A 123 -25.25 -20.03 24.49
CA THR A 123 -25.90 -20.82 25.52
C THR A 123 -24.85 -21.53 26.37
N VAL A 124 -24.92 -21.31 27.68
CA VAL A 124 -24.16 -22.08 28.66
C VAL A 124 -25.04 -23.22 29.16
N MET A 125 -24.54 -24.45 29.02
CA MET A 125 -25.13 -25.61 29.71
C MET A 125 -24.58 -25.66 31.12
N ASP A 126 -25.47 -25.80 32.10
CA ASP A 126 -25.07 -26.02 33.48
C ASP A 126 -24.36 -27.37 33.59
N ALA A 127 -23.33 -27.47 34.43
CA ALA A 127 -22.54 -28.69 34.58
C ALA A 127 -23.40 -29.92 35.01
N GLU A 128 -24.57 -29.67 35.60
CA GLU A 128 -25.53 -30.68 36.02
C GLU A 128 -26.31 -31.32 34.85
N ASP A 129 -26.45 -30.62 33.71
CA ASP A 129 -27.14 -31.12 32.51
C ASP A 129 -26.23 -31.98 31.59
N TYR A 130 -24.92 -32.06 31.86
CA TYR A 130 -23.95 -32.77 31.01
C TYR A 130 -23.78 -34.26 31.36
N GLN A 131 -24.39 -34.73 32.46
CA GLN A 131 -24.26 -36.11 32.96
C GLN A 131 -25.50 -37.00 32.76
N HIS A 132 -26.49 -36.55 32.00
CA HIS A 132 -27.68 -37.32 31.60
C HIS A 132 -27.75 -37.53 30.09
#